data_AF-A0A380T734-F1
#
_entry.id   AF-A0A380T734-F1
#
_cell.length_a   1.000
_cell.length_b   1.000
_cell.length_c   1.000
_cell.angle_alpha   90.00
_cell.angle_beta   90.00
_cell.angle_gamma   90.00
#
_symmetry.space_group_name_H-M   'P 1'
#
loop_
_entity.id
_entity.type
_entity.pdbx_description
1 polymer ?
#
loop_
_entity_poly.entity_id
_entity_poly.type
_entity_poly.pdbx_seq_one_letter_code
_entity_poly.pdbx_strand_id
1 'polypeptide(L)'
;MDDPTCYSFHLFAATFESETHARQFAFEQWQPEPPADASSAEFAAWEDRNPTWRLAQELEFFMDSDFVELDESLEYVQSLVANEAQKALLCSRSLGGFSHFIIVGDNAIYGDRRSPDHSNPRQPQSTATLTYLGHFN
;
A
#
# COMPACT_ATOMS: atom_id res chain seq x y z
N MET A 1 -23.61 6.49 -16.69
CA MET A 1 -22.41 6.21 -17.50
C MET A 1 -21.31 6.15 -16.48
N ASP A 2 -21.13 4.99 -15.85
CA ASP A 2 -19.99 4.74 -14.99
C ASP A 2 -18.76 4.78 -15.90
N ASP A 3 -17.90 5.76 -15.67
CA ASP A 3 -16.64 5.87 -16.38
C ASP A 3 -15.77 4.68 -15.94
N PRO A 4 -15.41 3.75 -16.84
CA PRO A 4 -14.71 2.51 -16.47
C PRO A 4 -13.24 2.70 -16.05
N THR A 5 -12.81 3.93 -15.73
CA THR A 5 -11.39 4.30 -15.64
C THR A 5 -10.91 4.81 -14.29
N CYS A 6 -11.77 4.98 -13.28
CA CYS A 6 -11.32 5.41 -11.95
C CYS A 6 -11.61 4.34 -10.90
N TYR A 7 -10.56 3.62 -10.49
CA TYR A 7 -10.64 2.69 -9.37
C TYR A 7 -10.59 3.47 -8.04
N SER A 8 -11.33 2.99 -7.06
CA SER A 8 -11.32 3.52 -5.69
C SER A 8 -10.05 3.11 -4.96
N PHE A 9 -9.48 4.03 -4.19
CA PHE A 9 -8.23 3.78 -3.48
C PHE A 9 -8.11 4.58 -2.18
N HIS A 10 -7.30 4.02 -1.29
CA HIS A 10 -6.80 4.65 -0.07
C HIS A 10 -5.44 5.29 -0.33
N LEU A 11 -5.26 6.53 0.09
CA LEU A 11 -4.03 7.27 -0.09
C LEU A 11 -3.31 7.49 1.24
N PHE A 12 -2.02 7.20 1.27
CA PHE A 12 -1.12 7.51 2.37
C PHE A 12 0.02 8.39 1.89
N ALA A 13 0.53 9.23 2.78
CA ALA A 13 1.76 9.99 2.57
C ALA A 13 2.79 9.65 3.64
N ALA A 14 4.05 9.62 3.25
CA ALA A 14 5.17 9.27 4.10
C ALA A 14 6.43 10.03 3.71
N THR A 15 7.40 10.03 4.63
CA THR A 15 8.73 10.59 4.38
C THR A 15 9.76 9.48 4.56
N PHE A 16 10.38 9.08 3.46
CA PHE A 16 11.47 8.11 3.45
C PHE A 16 12.81 8.80 3.15
N GLU A 17 13.89 8.19 3.63
CA GLU A 17 15.27 8.66 3.43
C GLU A 17 15.74 8.54 1.97
N SER A 18 15.14 7.62 1.20
CA SER A 18 15.41 7.41 -0.23
C SER A 18 14.29 6.62 -0.89
N GLU A 19 14.20 6.72 -2.22
CA GLU A 19 13.29 5.90 -3.05
C GLU A 19 13.50 4.39 -2.82
N THR A 20 14.75 3.94 -2.65
CA THR A 20 15.01 2.52 -2.32
C THR A 20 14.35 2.10 -1.00
N HIS A 21 14.43 2.94 0.03
CA HIS A 21 13.78 2.66 1.30
C HIS A 21 12.25 2.67 1.18
N ALA A 22 11.70 3.58 0.40
CA ALA A 22 10.26 3.65 0.13
C ALA A 22 9.76 2.39 -0.58
N ARG A 23 10.46 1.92 -1.62
CA ARG A 23 10.11 0.68 -2.34
C ARG A 23 10.20 -0.56 -1.45
N GLN A 24 11.24 -0.66 -0.63
CA GLN A 24 11.39 -1.76 0.34
C GLN A 24 10.28 -1.78 1.40
N PHE A 25 9.71 -0.62 1.69
CA PHE A 25 8.58 -0.50 2.59
C PHE A 25 7.26 -0.85 1.90
N ALA A 26 7.00 -0.25 0.73
CA ALA A 26 5.72 -0.30 0.03
C ALA A 26 5.46 -1.64 -0.67
N PHE A 27 6.49 -2.37 -1.11
CA PHE A 27 6.35 -3.60 -1.88
C PHE A 27 6.90 -4.83 -1.17
N GLU A 28 6.41 -6.00 -1.57
CA GLU A 28 6.93 -7.30 -1.12
C GLU A 28 8.42 -7.46 -1.40
N GLN A 29 9.14 -7.99 -0.42
CA GLN A 29 10.55 -8.32 -0.52
C GLN A 29 10.71 -9.84 -0.40
N TRP A 30 11.14 -10.43 -1.51
CA TRP A 30 11.43 -11.86 -1.63
C TRP A 30 12.93 -12.09 -1.48
N GLN A 31 13.31 -12.99 -0.58
CA GLN A 31 14.66 -13.53 -0.51
C GLN A 31 14.93 -14.40 -1.74
N PRO A 32 16.21 -14.61 -2.12
CA PRO A 32 16.55 -15.54 -3.18
C PRO A 32 15.91 -16.91 -2.93
N GLU A 33 15.26 -17.45 -3.95
CA GLU A 33 14.68 -18.79 -3.90
C GLU A 33 15.78 -19.81 -3.60
N PRO A 34 15.51 -20.84 -2.77
CA PRO A 34 16.45 -21.93 -2.55
C PRO A 34 16.82 -22.62 -3.88
N PRO A 35 18.03 -23.21 -3.99
CA PRO A 35 18.42 -23.93 -5.20
C PRO A 35 17.51 -25.14 -5.43
N ALA A 36 17.44 -25.62 -6.68
CA ALA A 36 16.53 -26.71 -7.07
C ALA A 36 16.80 -28.05 -6.37
N ASP A 37 17.98 -28.24 -5.79
CA ASP A 37 18.36 -29.41 -4.99
C ASP A 37 18.14 -29.23 -3.48
N ALA A 38 17.57 -28.08 -3.06
CA ALA A 38 17.17 -27.86 -1.68
C ALA A 38 16.12 -28.89 -1.24
N SER A 39 16.21 -29.30 0.02
CA SER A 39 15.23 -30.17 0.62
C SER A 39 13.87 -29.48 0.75
N SER A 40 12.79 -30.26 0.80
CA SER A 40 11.44 -29.73 1.04
C SER A 40 11.34 -28.95 2.36
N ALA A 41 12.15 -29.31 3.36
CA ALA A 41 12.18 -28.59 4.64
C ALA A 41 12.84 -27.20 4.51
N GLU A 42 13.90 -27.08 3.71
CA GLU A 42 14.54 -25.80 3.43
C GLU A 42 13.62 -24.88 2.62
N PHE A 43 12.91 -25.45 1.63
CA PHE A 43 11.93 -24.70 0.83
C PHE A 43 10.76 -24.20 1.69
N ALA A 44 10.15 -25.07 2.50
CA ALA A 44 9.06 -24.68 3.40
C ALA A 44 9.49 -23.61 4.41
N ALA A 45 10.72 -23.70 4.94
CA ALA A 45 11.26 -22.67 5.83
C ALA A 45 11.54 -21.35 5.10
N TRP A 46 11.83 -21.38 3.80
CA TRP A 46 11.94 -20.17 2.98
C TRP A 46 10.56 -19.54 2.73
N GLU A 47 9.55 -20.34 2.39
CA GLU A 47 8.16 -19.88 2.22
C GLU A 47 7.60 -19.25 3.50
N ASP A 48 7.85 -19.85 4.68
CA ASP A 48 7.39 -19.30 5.96
C ASP A 48 7.94 -17.89 6.26
N ARG A 49 9.08 -17.54 5.67
CA ARG A 49 9.75 -16.24 5.86
C ARG A 49 9.54 -15.27 4.70
N ASN A 50 8.85 -15.69 3.62
CA ASN A 50 8.68 -14.89 2.41
C ASN A 50 7.23 -14.86 1.90
N PRO A 51 6.80 -13.74 1.28
CA PRO A 51 7.50 -12.46 1.23
C PRO A 51 7.48 -11.77 2.60
N THR A 52 8.47 -10.91 2.83
CA THR A 52 8.34 -9.89 3.88
C THR A 52 7.72 -8.64 3.27
N TRP A 53 6.77 -8.02 3.97
CA TRP A 53 6.10 -6.83 3.45
C TRP A 53 5.75 -5.85 4.56
N ARG A 54 6.54 -4.77 4.66
CA ARG A 54 6.44 -3.82 5.78
C ARG A 54 5.14 -3.04 5.77
N LEU A 55 4.66 -2.59 4.60
CA LEU A 55 3.37 -1.90 4.48
C LEU A 55 2.22 -2.77 5.03
N ALA A 56 2.09 -4.02 4.58
CA ALA A 56 1.02 -4.90 5.04
C ALA A 56 1.15 -5.25 6.54
N GLN A 57 2.38 -5.36 7.06
CA GLN A 57 2.63 -5.55 8.48
C GLN A 57 2.23 -4.33 9.31
N GLU A 58 2.61 -3.11 8.90
CA GLU A 58 2.30 -1.88 9.63
C GLU A 58 0.82 -1.52 9.55
N LEU A 59 0.20 -1.73 8.38
CA LEU A 59 -1.23 -1.55 8.22
C LEU A 59 -2.05 -2.68 8.84
N GLU A 60 -1.44 -3.83 9.16
CA GLU A 60 -2.10 -5.01 9.74
C GLU A 60 -3.30 -5.52 8.93
N PHE A 61 -3.20 -5.46 7.60
CA PHE A 61 -4.20 -6.03 6.68
C PHE A 61 -3.64 -7.26 5.96
N PHE A 62 -4.54 -8.11 5.49
CA PHE A 62 -4.21 -9.03 4.41
C PHE A 62 -4.34 -8.27 3.09
N MET A 63 -3.25 -8.27 2.32
CA MET A 63 -3.13 -7.39 1.17
C MET A 63 -2.64 -8.12 -0.09
N ASP A 64 -3.03 -7.58 -1.24
CA ASP A 64 -2.59 -7.98 -2.57
C ASP A 64 -1.69 -6.89 -3.16
N SER A 65 -0.45 -7.24 -3.49
CA SER A 65 0.58 -6.31 -3.96
C SER A 65 0.29 -5.75 -5.35
N ASP A 66 -0.50 -6.45 -6.16
CA ASP A 66 -0.78 -6.03 -7.54
C ASP A 66 -1.62 -4.73 -7.61
N PHE A 67 -2.26 -4.36 -6.49
CA PHE A 67 -3.09 -3.16 -6.35
C PHE A 67 -2.44 -2.08 -5.47
N VAL A 68 -1.13 -2.16 -5.25
CA VAL A 68 -0.37 -1.16 -4.50
C VAL A 68 0.58 -0.42 -5.44
N GLU A 69 0.55 0.91 -5.38
CA GLU A 69 1.44 1.78 -6.13
C GLU A 69 2.17 2.75 -5.20
N LEU A 70 3.34 3.24 -5.64
CA LEU A 70 4.20 4.18 -4.93
C LEU A 70 4.68 5.25 -5.92
N ASP A 71 4.52 6.53 -5.56
CA ASP A 71 4.97 7.65 -6.39
C ASP A 71 5.42 8.85 -5.52
N GLU A 72 6.36 9.65 -6.02
CA GLU A 72 6.83 10.90 -5.38
C GLU A 72 6.02 12.13 -5.85
N SER A 73 5.33 12.02 -6.99
CA SER A 73 4.62 13.09 -7.67
C SER A 73 3.20 13.26 -7.15
N LEU A 74 2.99 14.36 -6.42
CA LEU A 74 1.64 14.77 -6.04
C LEU A 74 0.76 15.06 -7.28
N GLU A 75 1.35 15.54 -8.38
CA GLU A 75 0.60 15.78 -9.63
C GLU A 75 0.04 14.49 -10.21
N TYR A 76 0.82 13.40 -10.15
CA TYR A 76 0.35 12.07 -10.58
C TYR A 76 -0.81 11.61 -9.70
N VAL A 77 -0.67 11.64 -8.38
CA VAL A 77 -1.75 11.27 -7.44
C VAL A 77 -3.01 12.09 -7.69
N GLN A 78 -2.89 13.41 -7.89
CA GLN A 78 -4.01 14.29 -8.22
C GLN A 78 -4.68 13.95 -9.56
N SER A 79 -3.94 13.39 -10.51
CA SER A 79 -4.48 12.93 -11.80
C SER A 79 -5.36 11.68 -11.66
N LEU A 80 -5.15 10.87 -10.61
CA LEU A 80 -5.93 9.66 -10.31
C LEU A 80 -7.27 9.96 -9.61
N VAL A 81 -7.45 11.16 -9.05
CA VAL A 81 -8.70 11.55 -8.37
C VAL A 81 -9.68 12.11 -9.40
N ALA A 82 -10.72 11.35 -9.74
CA ALA A 82 -11.78 11.79 -10.66
C ALA A 82 -12.76 12.77 -10.02
N ASN A 83 -12.97 12.68 -8.71
CA ASN A 83 -13.88 13.59 -8.03
C ASN A 83 -13.22 14.97 -7.80
N GLU A 84 -13.65 15.97 -8.56
CA GLU A 84 -13.12 17.34 -8.48
C GLU A 84 -13.17 17.96 -7.08
N ALA A 85 -14.18 17.64 -6.27
CA ALA A 85 -14.27 18.15 -4.90
C ALA A 85 -13.24 17.49 -3.97
N GLN A 86 -13.03 16.18 -4.09
CA GLN A 86 -11.97 15.47 -3.37
C GLN A 86 -10.59 15.92 -3.84
N LYS A 87 -10.41 16.14 -5.14
CA LYS A 87 -9.17 16.67 -5.73
C LYS A 87 -8.85 18.06 -5.20
N ALA A 88 -9.82 18.98 -5.21
CA ALA A 88 -9.67 20.31 -4.64
C ALA A 88 -9.30 20.27 -3.15
N LEU A 89 -9.93 19.36 -2.38
CA LEU A 89 -9.58 19.15 -0.98
C LEU A 89 -8.13 18.65 -0.83
N LEU A 90 -7.70 17.69 -1.64
CA LEU A 90 -6.32 17.18 -1.63
C LEU A 90 -5.32 18.29 -1.98
N CYS A 91 -5.59 19.09 -3.01
CA CYS A 91 -4.75 20.23 -3.43
C CYS A 91 -4.66 21.33 -2.36
N SER A 92 -5.69 21.49 -1.53
CA SER A 92 -5.69 22.49 -0.45
C SER A 92 -4.81 22.10 0.74
N ARG A 93 -4.40 20.84 0.84
CA ARG A 93 -3.58 20.34 1.95
C ARG A 93 -2.11 20.70 1.75
N SER A 94 -1.43 21.02 2.84
CA SER A 94 0.03 21.16 2.84
C SER A 94 0.67 19.78 2.86
N LEU A 95 1.07 19.28 1.68
CA LEU A 95 1.69 17.95 1.52
C LEU A 95 3.18 18.01 1.19
N GLY A 96 3.77 19.21 1.08
CA GLY A 96 5.18 19.39 0.72
C GLY A 96 6.20 18.91 1.76
N GLY A 97 5.76 18.42 2.92
CA GLY A 97 6.62 17.77 3.91
C GLY A 97 6.79 16.26 3.70
N PHE A 98 5.99 15.67 2.81
CA PHE A 98 6.08 14.25 2.45
C PHE A 98 6.91 14.07 1.19
N SER A 99 7.65 12.97 1.12
CA SER A 99 8.45 12.63 -0.07
C SER A 99 7.78 11.61 -0.97
N HIS A 100 6.89 10.77 -0.44
CA HIS A 100 6.25 9.69 -1.20
C HIS A 100 4.78 9.54 -0.83
N PHE A 101 4.02 9.04 -1.80
CA PHE A 101 2.61 8.72 -1.70
C PHE A 101 2.41 7.24 -2.03
N ILE A 102 1.72 6.52 -1.14
CA ILE A 102 1.37 5.11 -1.31
C ILE A 102 -0.13 5.05 -1.63
N ILE A 103 -0.44 4.50 -2.80
CA ILE A 103 -1.79 4.30 -3.30
C ILE A 103 -2.14 2.84 -3.08
N VAL A 104 -3.21 2.58 -2.34
CA VAL A 104 -3.68 1.24 -2.05
C VAL A 104 -5.09 1.13 -2.61
N GLY A 105 -5.25 0.44 -3.74
CA GLY A 105 -6.58 0.22 -4.32
C GLY A 105 -7.49 -0.53 -3.35
N ASP A 106 -8.80 -0.36 -3.45
CA ASP A 106 -9.75 -1.05 -2.57
C ASP A 106 -9.62 -2.58 -2.65
N ASN A 107 -9.30 -3.10 -3.85
CA ASN A 107 -9.05 -4.52 -4.08
C ASN A 107 -7.74 -5.02 -3.46
N ALA A 108 -6.84 -4.11 -3.06
CA ALA A 108 -5.61 -4.48 -2.38
C ALA A 108 -5.89 -5.00 -0.97
N ILE A 109 -7.00 -4.67 -0.32
CA ILE A 109 -7.29 -5.06 1.08
C ILE A 109 -8.43 -6.08 1.09
N TYR A 110 -8.11 -7.33 1.41
CA TYR A 110 -9.12 -8.41 1.44
C TYR A 110 -9.38 -8.99 2.83
N GLY A 111 -8.72 -8.48 3.87
CA GLY A 111 -9.03 -8.87 5.24
C GLY A 111 -8.26 -8.06 6.29
N ASP A 112 -8.73 -8.11 7.54
CA ASP A 112 -8.10 -7.43 8.69
C ASP A 112 -7.48 -8.45 9.64
N ARG A 113 -6.18 -8.30 9.90
CA ARG A 113 -5.44 -9.19 10.81
C ARG A 113 -5.84 -8.95 12.27
N ARG A 114 -6.42 -7.80 12.59
CA ARG A 114 -6.95 -7.48 13.92
C ARG A 114 -8.37 -8.01 14.13
N SER A 115 -9.08 -8.39 13.06
CA SER A 115 -10.42 -8.97 13.18
C SER A 115 -10.34 -10.47 13.50
N PRO A 116 -11.10 -10.99 14.48
CA PRO A 116 -11.11 -12.43 14.81
C PRO A 116 -11.61 -13.33 13.68
N ASP A 117 -12.46 -12.82 12.80
CA ASP A 117 -13.04 -13.56 11.68
C ASP A 117 -12.47 -13.13 10.33
N HIS A 118 -11.50 -12.19 10.34
CA HIS A 118 -10.87 -11.58 9.17
C HIS A 118 -11.84 -10.97 8.14
N SER A 119 -13.13 -10.84 8.50
CA SER A 119 -14.18 -10.30 7.65
C SER A 119 -14.36 -8.80 7.88
N ASN A 120 -14.86 -8.08 6.87
CA ASN A 120 -15.14 -6.64 6.91
C ASN A 120 -13.93 -5.80 7.35
N PRO A 121 -12.93 -5.59 6.46
CA PRO A 121 -11.75 -4.85 6.82
C PRO A 121 -12.11 -3.47 7.37
N ARG A 122 -11.50 -3.11 8.50
CA ARG A 122 -11.64 -1.76 9.05
C ARG A 122 -11.15 -0.73 8.04
N GLN A 123 -11.63 0.50 8.18
CA GLN A 123 -11.08 1.61 7.41
C GLN A 123 -9.60 1.82 7.76
N PRO A 124 -8.74 2.11 6.77
CA PRO A 124 -7.37 2.49 7.05
C PRO A 124 -7.27 3.80 7.83
N GLN A 125 -6.16 3.97 8.52
CA GLN A 125 -5.89 5.10 9.41
C GLN A 125 -4.40 5.40 9.43
N SER A 126 -4.03 6.59 9.89
CA SER A 126 -2.62 6.95 10.07
C SER A 126 -1.95 6.00 11.07
N THR A 127 -0.68 5.74 10.84
CA THR A 127 0.19 4.92 11.68
C THR A 127 1.33 5.78 12.22
N ALA A 128 2.36 5.15 12.80
CA ALA A 128 3.54 5.87 13.26
C ALA A 128 4.36 6.45 12.09
N THR A 129 4.38 5.78 10.93
CA THR A 129 5.18 6.20 9.77
C THR A 129 4.34 6.73 8.61
N LEU A 130 3.05 6.38 8.55
CA LEU A 130 2.15 6.76 7.45
C LEU A 130 1.09 7.77 7.92
N THR A 131 0.92 8.83 7.14
CA THR A 131 -0.22 9.73 7.29
C THR A 131 -1.31 9.31 6.30
N TYR A 132 -2.46 8.87 6.80
CA TYR A 132 -3.60 8.55 5.96
C TYR A 132 -4.28 9.84 5.47
N LEU A 133 -4.39 9.98 4.15
CA LEU A 133 -4.96 11.16 3.51
C LEU A 133 -6.43 11.00 3.18
N GLY A 134 -6.92 9.77 3.02
CA GLY A 134 -8.32 9.47 2.82
C GLY A 134 -8.56 8.39 1.77
N HIS A 135 -9.85 8.17 1.51
CA HIS A 135 -10.37 7.32 0.45
C HIS A 135 -10.87 8.20 -0.69
N PHE A 136 -10.51 7.84 -1.91
CA PHE A 136 -10.75 8.62 -3.12
C PHE A 136 -11.44 7.76 -4.18
N ASN A 137 -12.27 8.42 -4.99
CA ASN A 137 -13.18 7.86 -5.99
C ASN A 137 -14.30 7.00 -5.41
#